data_AF-A0A6B0UNK5-F1
#
_entry.id   AF-A0A6B0UNK5-F1
#
_cell.length_a   1.000
_cell.length_b   1.000
_cell.length_c   1.000
_cell.angle_alpha   90.00
_cell.angle_beta   90.00
_cell.angle_gamma   90.00
#
_symmetry.space_group_name_H-M   'P 1'
#
loop_
_entity.id
_entity.type
_entity.pdbx_description
1 polymer ?
#
loop_
_entity_poly.entity_id
_entity_poly.type
_entity_poly.pdbx_seq_one_letter_code
_entity_poly.pdbx_strand_id
1 'polypeptide(L)'
;AVVFLAKRIRTRWKPLLCYFFAHKGTTTIVLQDLHYQCYSVLVDVGLEPVAVVWDQGSQNVSLFFTPCNFLESLHICQWQTSLFLFDALHLLKCLRNMLLKYYFNVFDHVVKTSYIKKSS
;
A
#
# COMPACT_ATOMS: atom_id res chain seq x y z
N ALA A 1 2.30 -15.98 4.35
CA ALA A 1 1.17 -15.68 5.25
C ALA A 1 0.62 -14.31 4.86
N VAL A 2 -0.69 -14.13 4.91
CA VAL A 2 -1.36 -12.83 4.73
C VAL A 2 -1.91 -12.42 6.08
N VAL A 3 -1.73 -11.15 6.45
CA VAL A 3 -2.12 -10.61 7.75
C VAL A 3 -2.80 -9.27 7.55
N PHE A 4 -3.97 -9.10 8.15
CA PHE A 4 -4.66 -7.82 8.20
C PHE A 4 -4.67 -7.30 9.64
N LEU A 5 -4.27 -6.04 9.79
CA LEU A 5 -4.23 -5.32 11.06
C LEU A 5 -5.11 -4.08 10.93
N ALA A 6 -5.97 -3.83 11.91
CA ALA A 6 -6.57 -2.51 12.04
C ALA A 6 -5.60 -1.61 12.79
N LYS A 7 -5.57 -0.32 12.47
CA LYS A 7 -4.79 0.67 13.21
C LYS A 7 -5.63 1.90 13.42
N ARG A 8 -5.77 2.35 14.68
CA ARG A 8 -6.40 3.63 14.97
C ARG A 8 -5.45 4.77 14.60
N ILE A 9 -5.99 5.83 14.02
CA ILE A 9 -5.20 7.00 13.60
C ILE A 9 -4.76 7.82 14.81
N ARG A 10 -5.69 8.07 15.75
CA ARG A 10 -5.45 8.96 16.89
C ARG A 10 -4.79 8.29 18.10
N THR A 11 -4.81 6.96 18.20
CA THR A 11 -4.28 6.23 19.36
C THR A 11 -3.39 5.09 18.93
N ARG A 12 -2.51 4.62 19.83
CA ARG A 12 -1.61 3.48 19.59
C ARG A 12 -2.35 2.14 19.73
N TRP A 13 -3.49 2.00 19.08
CA TRP A 13 -4.28 0.77 19.07
C TRP A 13 -4.13 0.07 17.72
N LYS A 14 -3.70 -1.21 17.74
CA LYS A 14 -3.40 -2.01 16.55
C LYS A 14 -3.80 -3.48 16.72
N PRO A 15 -5.09 -3.83 16.70
CA PRO A 15 -5.51 -5.22 16.81
C PRO A 15 -5.24 -5.99 15.50
N LEU A 16 -5.03 -7.29 15.65
CA LEU A 16 -5.06 -8.25 14.55
C LEU A 16 -6.52 -8.48 14.14
N LEU A 17 -6.82 -8.34 12.85
CA LEU A 17 -8.14 -8.67 12.31
C LEU A 17 -8.20 -10.13 11.87
N CYS A 18 -7.22 -10.55 11.09
CA CYS A 18 -7.13 -11.92 10.62
C CYS A 18 -5.71 -12.27 10.14
N TYR A 19 -5.44 -13.57 10.12
CA TYR A 19 -4.21 -14.14 9.57
C TYR A 19 -4.55 -15.38 8.77
N PHE A 20 -3.88 -15.56 7.63
CA PHE A 20 -4.08 -16.69 6.75
C PHE A 20 -2.75 -17.27 6.27
N PHE A 21 -2.67 -18.59 6.28
CA PHE A 21 -1.57 -19.32 5.66
C PHE A 21 -2.03 -19.83 4.30
N ALA A 22 -1.43 -19.32 3.24
CA ALA A 22 -1.64 -19.82 1.90
C ALA A 22 -0.42 -20.67 1.50
N HIS A 23 -0.66 -21.86 0.95
CA HIS A 23 0.37 -22.77 0.45
C HIS A 23 1.07 -22.23 -0.82
N LYS A 24 0.43 -21.28 -1.52
CA LYS A 24 0.95 -20.54 -2.69
C LYS A 24 0.63 -19.05 -2.51
N GLY A 25 1.08 -18.18 -3.42
CA GLY A 25 0.68 -16.77 -3.42
C GLY A 25 -0.84 -16.62 -3.47
N THR A 26 -1.38 -15.72 -2.66
CA THR A 26 -2.83 -15.46 -2.59
C THR A 26 -3.27 -14.76 -3.87
N THR A 27 -4.34 -15.25 -4.50
CA THR A 27 -4.84 -14.62 -5.73
C THR A 27 -5.47 -13.26 -5.42
N THR A 28 -5.51 -12.36 -6.41
CA THR A 28 -6.13 -11.04 -6.28
C THR A 28 -7.59 -11.13 -5.82
N ILE A 29 -8.35 -12.11 -6.34
CA ILE A 29 -9.76 -12.34 -5.98
C ILE A 29 -9.89 -12.69 -4.49
N VAL A 30 -9.07 -13.63 -4.00
CA VAL A 30 -9.11 -14.02 -2.58
C VAL A 30 -8.69 -12.85 -1.69
N LEU A 31 -7.70 -12.05 -2.09
CA LEU A 31 -7.31 -10.85 -1.35
C LEU A 31 -8.44 -9.81 -1.29
N GLN A 32 -9.20 -9.67 -2.37
CA GLN A 32 -10.35 -8.77 -2.43
C GLN A 32 -11.46 -9.23 -1.48
N ASP A 33 -11.78 -10.52 -1.46
CA ASP A 33 -12.77 -11.09 -0.55
C ASP A 33 -12.36 -10.92 0.91
N LEU A 34 -11.10 -11.21 1.24
CA LEU A 34 -10.56 -11.02 2.58
C LEU A 34 -10.59 -9.55 3.02
N HIS A 35 -10.27 -8.64 2.11
CA HIS A 35 -10.36 -7.21 2.37
C HIS A 35 -11.81 -6.78 2.67
N TYR A 36 -12.78 -7.22 1.87
CA TYR A 36 -14.20 -6.93 2.08
C TYR A 36 -14.70 -7.47 3.44
N GLN A 37 -14.31 -8.69 3.80
CA GLN A 37 -14.64 -9.27 5.10
C GLN A 37 -14.07 -8.45 6.26
N CYS A 38 -12.81 -8.04 6.17
CA CYS A 38 -12.19 -7.19 7.20
C CYS A 38 -12.89 -5.84 7.32
N TYR A 39 -13.25 -5.24 6.18
CA TYR A 39 -13.99 -3.99 6.15
C TYR A 39 -15.36 -4.13 6.82
N SER A 40 -16.13 -5.16 6.47
CA SER A 40 -17.45 -5.43 7.06
C SER A 40 -17.35 -5.58 8.57
N VAL A 41 -16.40 -6.39 9.07
CA VAL A 41 -16.21 -6.60 10.51
C VAL A 41 -15.94 -5.30 11.26
N LEU A 42 -15.15 -4.39 10.67
CA LEU A 42 -14.88 -3.08 11.27
C LEU A 42 -16.15 -2.21 11.32
N VAL A 43 -16.93 -2.19 10.24
CA VAL A 43 -18.19 -1.43 10.18
C VAL A 43 -19.22 -1.99 11.14
N ASP A 44 -19.34 -3.32 11.24
CA ASP A 44 -20.30 -4.01 12.11
C ASP A 44 -20.07 -3.70 13.61
N VAL A 45 -18.83 -3.43 14.01
CA VAL A 45 -18.49 -3.00 15.38
C VAL A 45 -18.54 -1.47 15.58
N GLY A 46 -19.03 -0.74 14.58
CA GLY A 46 -19.21 0.72 14.64
C GLY A 46 -17.94 1.53 14.38
N LEU A 47 -16.92 0.95 13.75
CA LEU A 47 -15.73 1.68 13.30
C LEU A 47 -15.90 2.14 11.85
N GLU A 48 -15.20 3.21 11.50
CA GLU A 48 -15.18 3.77 10.14
C GLU A 48 -13.80 3.56 9.51
N PRO A 49 -13.64 2.59 8.60
CA PRO A 49 -12.37 2.39 7.88
C PRO A 49 -12.16 3.53 6.87
N VAL A 50 -11.29 4.47 7.20
CA VAL A 50 -11.02 5.64 6.33
C VAL A 50 -9.90 5.41 5.32
N ALA A 51 -9.04 4.42 5.55
CA ALA A 51 -7.93 4.11 4.65
C ALA A 51 -7.46 2.66 4.78
N VAL A 52 -6.90 2.14 3.69
CA VAL A 52 -6.23 0.84 3.62
C VAL A 52 -4.81 1.05 3.08
N VAL A 53 -3.82 0.37 3.68
CA VAL A 53 -2.41 0.48 3.31
C VAL A 53 -1.90 -0.88 2.87
N TRP A 54 -1.35 -0.96 1.66
CA TRP A 54 -0.81 -2.20 1.08
C TRP A 54 0.66 -2.03 0.69
N ASP A 55 1.37 -3.15 0.53
CA ASP A 55 2.68 -3.15 -0.11
C ASP A 55 2.55 -3.14 -1.66
N GLN A 56 3.68 -3.08 -2.37
CA GLN A 56 3.73 -3.09 -3.83
C GLN A 56 3.89 -4.50 -4.44
N GLY A 57 3.46 -5.54 -3.73
CA GLY A 57 3.37 -6.89 -4.28
C GLY A 57 2.45 -6.93 -5.50
N SER A 58 2.80 -7.76 -6.49
CA SER A 58 2.08 -7.80 -7.78
C SER A 58 0.57 -8.02 -7.65
N GLN A 59 0.16 -8.86 -6.69
CA GLN A 59 -1.25 -9.13 -6.39
C GLN A 59 -1.98 -7.91 -5.81
N ASN A 60 -1.31 -7.17 -4.92
CA ASN A 60 -1.87 -5.99 -4.25
C ASN A 60 -1.98 -4.80 -5.21
N VAL A 61 -0.97 -4.66 -6.08
CA VAL A 61 -0.99 -3.70 -7.18
C VAL A 61 -2.12 -4.04 -8.17
N SER A 62 -2.31 -5.31 -8.50
CA SER A 62 -3.45 -5.73 -9.35
C SER A 62 -4.79 -5.35 -8.71
N LEU A 63 -4.92 -5.49 -7.38
CA LEU A 63 -6.12 -5.14 -6.65
C LEU A 63 -6.43 -3.64 -6.67
N PHE A 64 -5.38 -2.80 -6.63
CA PHE A 64 -5.49 -1.34 -6.76
C PHE A 64 -6.19 -0.90 -8.08
N PHE A 65 -5.97 -1.65 -9.17
CA PHE A 65 -6.53 -1.36 -10.49
C PHE A 65 -7.90 -2.01 -10.75
N THR A 66 -8.45 -2.77 -9.81
CA THR A 66 -9.79 -3.40 -9.91
C THR A 66 -10.84 -2.37 -9.44
N PRO A 67 -12.09 -2.34 -9.98
CA PRO A 67 -12.84 -1.11 -10.27
C PRO A 67 -12.87 -0.12 -9.10
N CYS A 68 -11.93 0.80 -9.15
CA CYS A 68 -11.70 1.82 -8.14
C CYS A 68 -11.71 3.14 -8.88
N ASN A 69 -12.39 4.15 -8.33
CA ASN A 69 -12.35 5.49 -8.91
C ASN A 69 -10.96 6.06 -8.61
N PHE A 70 -10.11 6.10 -9.63
CA PHE A 70 -8.76 6.63 -9.52
C PHE A 70 -8.81 8.15 -9.45
N LEU A 71 -8.33 8.73 -8.34
CA LEU A 71 -8.20 10.16 -8.20
C LEU A 71 -6.79 10.58 -8.65
N GLU A 72 -6.67 11.01 -9.91
CA GLU A 72 -5.40 11.38 -10.56
C GLU A 72 -4.57 12.38 -9.74
N SER A 73 -5.22 13.32 -9.04
CA SER A 73 -4.53 14.40 -8.31
C SER A 73 -3.77 13.94 -7.07
N LEU A 74 -4.10 12.76 -6.51
CA LEU A 74 -3.48 12.27 -5.27
C LEU A 74 -2.81 10.90 -5.44
N HIS A 75 -2.91 10.26 -6.61
CA HIS A 75 -2.56 8.84 -6.77
C HIS A 75 -3.24 7.94 -5.72
N ILE A 76 -4.46 8.31 -5.33
CA ILE A 76 -5.27 7.57 -4.35
C ILE A 76 -6.41 6.90 -5.11
N CYS A 77 -6.62 5.62 -4.80
CA CYS A 77 -7.79 4.89 -5.27
C CYS A 77 -8.87 4.94 -4.20
N GLN A 78 -10.08 5.39 -4.54
CA GLN A 78 -11.22 5.37 -3.61
C GLN A 78 -11.99 4.06 -3.77
N TRP A 79 -11.91 3.20 -2.75
CA TRP A 79 -12.69 1.98 -2.67
C TRP A 79 -13.78 2.17 -1.63
N GLN A 80 -15.04 2.22 -2.08
CA GLN A 80 -16.17 2.72 -1.28
C GLN A 80 -15.90 4.13 -0.71
N THR A 81 -15.77 4.26 0.62
CA THR A 81 -15.44 5.51 1.33
C THR A 81 -13.98 5.54 1.82
N SER A 82 -13.22 4.46 1.63
CA SER A 82 -11.84 4.34 2.12
C SER A 82 -10.81 4.74 1.07
N LEU A 83 -9.73 5.39 1.52
CA LEU A 83 -8.57 5.72 0.70
C LEU A 83 -7.62 4.52 0.59
N PHE A 84 -7.22 4.15 -0.62
CA PHE A 84 -6.21 3.13 -0.86
C PHE A 84 -4.83 3.75 -1.01
N LEU A 85 -3.87 3.30 -0.19
CA LEU A 85 -2.51 3.81 -0.12
C LEU A 85 -1.48 2.67 -0.25
N PHE A 86 -0.33 2.98 -0.84
CA PHE A 86 0.85 2.11 -0.74
C PHE A 86 1.75 2.53 0.43
N ASP A 87 2.47 1.57 1.01
CA ASP A 87 3.45 1.83 2.05
C ASP A 87 4.55 2.79 1.53
N ALA A 88 4.61 3.98 2.13
CA ALA A 88 5.59 5.00 1.81
C ALA A 88 7.04 4.53 2.02
N LEU A 89 7.32 3.69 3.02
CA LEU A 89 8.67 3.17 3.25
C LEU A 89 9.10 2.24 2.11
N HIS A 90 8.18 1.43 1.60
CA HIS A 90 8.45 0.57 0.46
C HIS A 90 8.72 1.40 -0.80
N LEU A 91 7.91 2.44 -1.04
CA LEU A 91 8.11 3.38 -2.15
C LEU A 91 9.49 4.05 -2.09
N LEU A 92 9.88 4.57 -0.93
CA LEU A 92 11.21 5.19 -0.73
C LEU A 92 12.35 4.20 -0.97
N LYS A 93 12.19 2.96 -0.51
CA LYS A 93 13.18 1.89 -0.74
C LYS A 93 13.31 1.56 -2.22
N CYS A 94 12.20 1.47 -2.95
CA CYS A 94 12.19 1.27 -4.40
C CYS A 94 12.88 2.44 -5.12
N LEU A 95 12.53 3.67 -4.79
CA LEU A 95 13.14 4.88 -5.35
C LEU A 95 14.66 4.90 -5.13
N ARG A 96 15.10 4.62 -3.90
CA ARG A 96 16.53 4.49 -3.57
C ARG A 96 17.21 3.42 -4.42
N ASN A 97 16.64 2.22 -4.52
CA ASN A 97 17.24 1.14 -5.29
C ASN A 97 17.36 1.48 -6.78
N MET A 98 16.38 2.21 -7.33
CA MET A 98 16.44 2.72 -8.69
C MET A 98 17.51 3.80 -8.84
N LEU A 99 17.67 4.71 -7.87
CA LEU A 99 18.75 5.73 -7.86
C LEU A 99 20.15 5.12 -7.81
N LEU A 100 20.31 3.98 -7.14
CA LEU A 100 21.59 3.28 -7.03
C LEU A 100 21.97 2.55 -8.32
N LYS A 101 20.99 2.13 -9.13
CA LYS A 101 21.21 1.34 -10.35
C LYS A 101 21.16 2.18 -11.63
N TYR A 102 20.38 3.25 -11.61
CA TYR A 102 20.05 4.06 -12.77
C TYR A 102 20.16 5.56 -12.44
N TYR A 103 19.83 6.40 -13.41
CA TYR A 103 19.68 7.85 -13.25
C TYR A 103 18.22 8.22 -13.41
N PHE A 104 17.80 9.30 -12.76
CA PHE A 104 16.45 9.86 -12.93
C PHE A 104 16.49 11.11 -13.78
N ASN A 105 15.48 11.29 -14.63
CA ASN A 105 15.19 12.58 -15.23
C ASN A 105 14.07 13.22 -14.42
N VAL A 106 14.36 14.35 -13.78
CA VAL A 106 13.41 15.14 -13.02
C VAL A 106 13.33 16.50 -13.70
N PHE A 107 12.25 16.74 -14.43
CA PHE A 107 12.15 17.83 -15.41
C PHE A 107 13.31 17.75 -16.41
N ASP A 108 14.09 18.82 -16.55
CA ASP A 108 15.25 18.89 -17.45
C ASP A 108 16.59 18.51 -16.79
N HIS A 109 16.54 17.97 -15.56
CA HIS A 109 17.73 17.61 -14.80
C HIS A 109 17.90 16.10 -14.67
N VAL A 110 19.13 15.63 -14.91
CA VAL A 110 19.52 14.25 -14.67
C VAL A 110 20.06 14.13 -13.25
N VAL A 111 19.43 13.33 -12.40
CA VAL A 111 19.87 13.04 -11.03
C VAL A 111 20.60 11.69 -11.00
N LYS A 112 21.83 11.68 -10.48
CA LYS A 112 22.68 10.49 -10.37
C LYS A 112 23.19 10.32 -8.95
N THR A 113 23.46 9.07 -8.59
CA THR A 113 24.08 8.71 -7.30
C THR A 113 25.43 9.40 -7.09
N SER A 114 26.17 9.68 -8.17
CA SER A 114 27.48 10.35 -8.14
C SER A 114 27.45 11.76 -7.55
N TYR A 115 26.29 12.40 -7.47
CA TYR A 115 26.16 13.75 -6.91
C TYR A 115 26.02 13.76 -5.39
N ILE A 116 25.79 12.60 -4.78
CA ILE A 116 25.71 12.45 -3.34
C ILE A 116 27.14 12.37 -2.81
N LYS A 117 27.60 13.43 -2.11
CA LYS A 117 28.89 13.40 -1.40
C LYS A 117 28.87 12.25 -0.39
N LYS A 118 29.87 11.38 -0.43
CA LYS A 118 30.16 10.51 0.72
C LYS A 118 30.61 11.44 1.85
N SER A 119 29.80 11.56 2.89
CA SER A 119 30.27 12.07 4.17
C SER A 119 31.39 11.13 4.63
N SER A 120 32.63 11.64 4.61
CA SER A 120 33.82 11.01 5.17
C SER A 120 33.69 10.77 6.66
#